data_AF-A0A354YYK1-F1
#
_entry.id   AF-A0A354YYK1-F1
#
_cell.length_a   1.000
_cell.length_b   1.000
_cell.length_c   1.000
_cell.angle_alpha   90.00
_cell.angle_beta   90.00
_cell.angle_gamma   90.00
#
_symmetry.space_group_name_H-M   'P 1'
#
loop_
_entity.id
_entity.type
_entity.pdbx_description
1 polymer ?
#
loop_
_entity_poly.entity_id
_entity_poly.type
_entity_poly.pdbx_seq_one_letter_code
_entity_poly.pdbx_strand_id
1 'polypeptide(L)'
;MLENWQSIAGQIYMNELTFPHLRERLQHGGELRAWYKYYRGGNQWAGKHFMEENVFLMEEVLIWVQIAEDGKMGLYSFKLDDISKIDRSYTFADKSQEKLVLSQATATFKTMKDNRKRDTLVFKRPLPAEEGDVEGFEQLIALLD
;
A
#
# COMPACT_ATOMS: atom_id res chain seq x y z
N MET A 1 16.90 -0.20 13.97
CA MET A 1 15.46 0.19 14.07
C MET A 1 15.24 1.71 14.13
N LEU A 2 16.20 2.56 14.54
CA LEU A 2 16.03 4.03 14.59
C LEU A 2 16.20 4.76 13.24
N GLU A 3 16.99 4.23 12.31
CA GLU A 3 17.26 4.88 11.01
C GLU A 3 16.05 4.89 10.06
N ASN A 4 15.12 3.95 10.23
CA ASN A 4 13.92 3.88 9.38
C ASN A 4 12.88 4.94 9.77
N TRP A 5 12.74 5.25 11.07
CA TRP A 5 11.79 6.25 11.56
C TRP A 5 12.13 7.67 11.10
N GLN A 6 13.40 8.04 10.94
CA GLN A 6 13.76 9.38 10.48
C GLN A 6 13.52 9.58 8.98
N SER A 7 13.76 8.55 8.16
CA SER A 7 13.43 8.58 6.72
C SER A 7 11.92 8.62 6.50
N ILE A 8 11.19 7.78 7.25
CA ILE A 8 9.73 7.75 7.24
C ILE A 8 9.16 9.05 7.78
N ALA A 9 9.68 9.57 8.89
CA ALA A 9 9.28 10.86 9.44
C ALA A 9 9.62 11.99 8.46
N GLY A 10 10.72 11.93 7.70
CA GLY A 10 11.04 12.92 6.67
C GLY A 10 10.04 12.91 5.51
N GLN A 11 9.61 11.72 5.06
CA GLN A 11 8.59 11.59 4.01
C GLN A 11 7.18 11.90 4.52
N ILE A 12 6.86 11.50 5.76
CA ILE A 12 5.66 11.91 6.47
C ILE A 12 5.69 13.44 6.67
N TYR A 13 6.82 14.05 7.01
CA TYR A 13 6.98 15.49 7.26
C TYR A 13 6.84 16.34 5.98
N MET A 14 7.39 15.86 4.86
CA MET A 14 7.11 16.45 3.53
C MET A 14 5.61 16.34 3.19
N ASN A 15 4.94 15.28 3.66
CA ASN A 15 3.49 15.12 3.58
C ASN A 15 2.72 15.91 4.69
N GLU A 16 3.31 16.21 5.85
CA GLU A 16 2.68 16.89 7.00
C GLU A 16 2.42 18.38 6.71
N LEU A 17 3.23 19.01 5.86
CA LEU A 17 2.93 20.33 5.30
C LEU A 17 1.66 20.34 4.44
N THR A 18 1.14 19.15 4.07
CA THR A 18 0.05 18.98 3.11
C THR A 18 -1.17 18.22 3.69
N PHE A 19 -1.03 17.41 4.76
CA PHE A 19 -2.06 16.44 5.15
C PHE A 19 -2.28 16.25 6.67
N PRO A 20 -3.08 17.10 7.33
CA PRO A 20 -3.29 17.05 8.79
C PRO A 20 -3.94 15.75 9.32
N HIS A 21 -4.79 15.07 8.56
CA HIS A 21 -5.48 13.85 9.02
C HIS A 21 -4.69 12.54 8.87
N LEU A 22 -3.64 12.51 8.04
CA LEU A 22 -2.82 11.32 7.87
C LEU A 22 -2.01 11.04 9.14
N ARG A 23 -1.44 12.10 9.73
CA ARG A 23 -0.70 12.01 10.99
C ARG A 23 -1.56 11.44 12.11
N GLU A 24 -2.77 11.96 12.31
CA GLU A 24 -3.70 11.47 13.33
C GLU A 24 -3.99 9.97 13.13
N ARG A 25 -4.27 9.54 11.90
CA ARG A 25 -4.55 8.12 11.62
C ARG A 25 -3.34 7.22 11.79
N LEU A 26 -2.14 7.67 11.42
CA LEU A 26 -0.91 6.92 11.67
C LEU A 26 -0.65 6.81 13.18
N GLN A 27 -0.84 7.88 13.94
CA GLN A 27 -0.71 7.85 15.40
C GLN A 27 -1.72 6.91 16.07
N HIS A 28 -2.96 6.89 15.59
CA HIS A 28 -4.01 6.00 16.10
C HIS A 28 -3.87 4.55 15.62
N GLY A 29 -3.14 4.30 14.54
CA GLY A 29 -2.97 2.96 13.97
C GLY A 29 -1.96 2.07 14.71
N GLY A 30 -1.26 2.62 15.71
CA GLY A 30 -0.21 1.95 16.46
C GLY A 30 1.18 2.11 15.82
N GLU A 31 2.06 1.14 16.02
CA GLU A 31 3.40 1.18 15.46
C GLU A 31 3.40 0.93 13.95
N LEU A 32 4.19 1.71 13.20
CA LEU A 32 4.40 1.45 11.78
C LEU A 32 5.30 0.23 11.60
N ARG A 33 4.78 -0.80 10.94
CA ARG A 33 5.47 -2.09 10.75
C ARG A 33 6.14 -2.18 9.37
N ALA A 34 5.48 -1.68 8.34
CA ALA A 34 6.00 -1.57 6.98
C ALA A 34 5.23 -0.51 6.21
N TRP A 35 5.80 -0.05 5.10
CA TRP A 35 5.09 0.78 4.15
C TRP A 35 5.71 0.59 2.77
N TYR A 36 5.00 0.98 1.73
CA TYR A 36 5.60 1.14 0.42
C TYR A 36 4.91 2.23 -0.38
N LYS A 37 5.69 2.85 -1.25
CA LYS A 37 5.24 3.81 -2.25
C LYS A 37 5.06 3.12 -3.59
N TYR A 38 3.98 3.45 -4.27
CA TYR A 38 3.72 3.07 -5.66
C TYR A 38 3.47 4.35 -6.47
N TYR A 39 4.21 4.51 -7.58
CA TYR A 39 4.18 5.72 -8.39
C TYR A 39 3.95 5.34 -9.87
N ARG A 40 3.20 6.16 -10.61
CA ARG A 40 3.08 6.06 -12.09
C ARG A 40 2.71 4.70 -12.71
N GLY A 41 1.78 3.96 -12.12
CA GLY A 41 1.05 2.91 -12.82
C GLY A 41 -0.34 3.40 -13.19
N GLY A 42 -0.77 3.24 -14.44
CA GLY A 42 -2.21 3.27 -14.71
C GLY A 42 -2.86 2.20 -13.86
N ASN A 43 -3.64 2.59 -12.85
CA ASN A 43 -4.42 1.62 -12.08
C ASN A 43 -5.57 1.16 -12.98
N GLN A 44 -5.25 0.23 -13.88
CA GLN A 44 -6.16 -0.35 -14.88
C GLN A 44 -7.39 -1.00 -14.24
N TRP A 45 -7.39 -1.19 -12.92
CA TRP A 45 -8.49 -1.80 -12.17
C TRP A 45 -9.52 -0.79 -11.68
N ALA A 46 -9.10 0.43 -11.36
CA ALA A 46 -10.00 1.55 -11.05
C ALA A 46 -10.36 2.39 -12.28
N GLY A 47 -9.68 2.17 -13.42
CA GLY A 47 -9.80 3.01 -14.61
C GLY A 47 -9.34 4.46 -14.36
N LYS A 48 -8.48 4.67 -13.35
CA LYS A 48 -7.99 5.98 -12.93
C LYS A 48 -6.47 5.96 -12.80
N HIS A 49 -5.84 7.06 -13.22
CA HIS A 49 -4.43 7.30 -13.02
C HIS A 49 -4.25 8.10 -11.71
N PHE A 50 -3.40 7.59 -10.82
CA PHE A 50 -3.00 8.30 -9.61
C PHE A 50 -1.56 8.77 -9.79
N MET A 51 -1.29 9.98 -9.31
CA MET A 51 0.06 10.53 -9.27
C MET A 51 0.91 9.74 -8.28
N GLU A 52 0.35 9.41 -7.12
CA GLU A 52 1.07 8.73 -6.04
C GLU A 52 0.12 7.89 -5.21
N GLU A 53 0.55 6.70 -4.83
CA GLU A 53 -0.13 5.85 -3.87
C GLU A 53 0.84 5.41 -2.77
N ASN A 54 0.42 5.48 -1.52
CA ASN A 54 1.19 5.00 -0.37
C ASN A 54 0.35 4.03 0.43
N VAL A 55 0.95 2.92 0.84
CA VAL A 55 0.32 1.96 1.73
C VAL A 55 1.16 1.86 3.00
N PHE A 56 0.51 2.05 4.14
CA PHE A 56 1.10 1.94 5.46
C PHE A 56 0.48 0.76 6.20
N LEU A 57 1.32 -0.15 6.65
CA LEU A 57 0.94 -1.24 7.54
C LEU A 57 1.31 -0.84 8.96
N MET A 58 0.29 -0.62 9.77
CA MET A 58 0.41 -0.32 11.19
C MET A 58 0.16 -1.59 12.02
N GLU A 59 0.15 -1.45 13.34
CA GLU A 59 -0.13 -2.56 14.27
C GLU A 59 -1.55 -3.11 14.10
N GLU A 60 -2.55 -2.24 13.99
CA GLU A 60 -3.97 -2.63 13.96
C GLU A 60 -4.66 -2.38 12.61
N VAL A 61 -4.08 -1.51 11.78
CA VAL A 61 -4.72 -1.02 10.55
C VAL A 61 -3.76 -0.99 9.38
N LEU A 62 -4.34 -1.15 8.18
CA LEU A 62 -3.70 -0.79 6.92
C LEU A 62 -4.31 0.52 6.42
N ILE A 63 -3.46 1.49 6.11
CA ILE A 63 -3.86 2.79 5.58
C ILE A 63 -3.40 2.88 4.14
N TRP A 64 -4.34 3.20 3.24
CA TRP A 64 -4.06 3.42 1.83
C TRP A 64 -4.36 4.86 1.46
N VAL A 65 -3.35 5.56 0.96
CA VAL A 65 -3.43 6.94 0.53
C VAL A 65 -3.25 6.97 -0.98
N GLN A 66 -4.16 7.67 -1.67
CA GLN A 66 -4.13 7.86 -3.11
C GLN A 66 -4.17 9.35 -3.41
N ILE A 67 -3.29 9.83 -4.28
CA ILE A 67 -3.27 11.21 -4.77
C ILE A 67 -3.51 11.17 -6.26
N ALA A 68 -4.63 11.73 -6.71
CA ALA A 68 -4.99 11.83 -8.12
C ALA A 68 -4.22 12.95 -8.83
N GLU A 69 -4.19 12.91 -10.16
CA GLU A 69 -3.52 13.94 -10.98
C GLU A 69 -4.11 15.36 -10.80
N ASP A 70 -5.40 15.45 -10.46
CA ASP A 70 -6.07 16.72 -10.15
C ASP A 70 -5.79 17.21 -8.71
N GLY A 71 -4.87 16.56 -8.00
CA GLY A 71 -4.49 16.86 -6.63
C GLY A 71 -5.47 16.37 -5.57
N LYS A 72 -6.60 15.73 -5.96
CA LYS A 72 -7.52 15.16 -4.97
C LYS A 72 -6.90 13.95 -4.29
N MET A 73 -7.10 13.90 -2.98
CA MET A 73 -6.60 12.81 -2.15
C MET A 73 -7.76 11.93 -1.67
N GLY A 74 -7.57 10.61 -1.75
CA GLY A 74 -8.38 9.61 -1.08
C GLY A 74 -7.57 8.96 0.04
N LEU A 75 -8.18 8.81 1.21
CA LEU A 75 -7.58 8.07 2.31
C LEU A 75 -8.56 6.98 2.78
N TYR A 76 -8.08 5.75 2.78
CA TYR A 76 -8.82 4.57 3.21
C TYR A 76 -8.09 3.91 4.37
N SER A 77 -8.84 3.36 5.31
CA SER A 77 -8.29 2.62 6.44
C SER A 77 -9.06 1.32 6.61
N PHE A 78 -8.31 0.24 6.77
CA PHE A 78 -8.84 -1.10 6.87
C PHE A 78 -8.29 -1.72 8.15
N LYS A 79 -9.15 -2.32 8.98
CA LYS A 79 -8.66 -3.07 10.14
C LYS A 79 -8.01 -4.36 9.67
N LEU A 80 -6.88 -4.73 10.26
CA LEU A 80 -6.21 -5.97 9.89
C LEU A 80 -7.05 -7.20 10.24
N ASP A 81 -7.78 -7.16 11.36
CA ASP A 81 -8.70 -8.23 11.79
C ASP A 81 -9.87 -8.46 10.81
N ASP A 82 -10.15 -7.50 9.93
CA ASP A 82 -11.18 -7.63 8.90
C ASP A 82 -10.67 -8.33 7.63
N ILE A 83 -9.36 -8.59 7.52
CA ILE A 83 -8.80 -9.38 6.42
C ILE A 83 -9.25 -10.84 6.58
N SER A 84 -9.97 -11.33 5.59
CA SER A 84 -10.42 -12.72 5.52
C SER A 84 -9.37 -13.64 4.89
N LYS A 85 -8.61 -13.12 3.92
CA LYS A 85 -7.70 -13.88 3.09
C LYS A 85 -6.71 -12.96 2.39
N ILE A 86 -5.48 -13.44 2.21
CA ILE A 86 -4.45 -12.83 1.36
C ILE A 86 -4.06 -13.84 0.28
N ASP A 87 -4.32 -13.51 -0.98
CA ASP A 87 -3.88 -14.29 -2.14
C ASP A 87 -2.59 -13.71 -2.71
N ARG A 88 -1.53 -14.53 -2.78
CA ARG A 88 -0.21 -14.12 -3.28
C ARG A 88 0.03 -14.71 -4.67
N SER A 89 0.46 -13.88 -5.59
CA SER A 89 0.78 -14.26 -6.97
C SER A 89 2.26 -14.03 -7.23
N TYR A 90 2.89 -15.01 -7.88
CA TYR A 90 4.30 -14.99 -8.23
C TYR A 90 4.44 -15.06 -9.74
N THR A 91 5.39 -14.32 -10.29
CA THR A 91 5.75 -14.38 -11.71
C THR A 91 7.25 -14.46 -11.85
N PHE A 92 7.75 -14.92 -13.00
CA PHE A 92 9.17 -14.82 -13.29
C PHE A 92 9.57 -13.35 -13.40
N ALA A 93 10.72 -13.00 -12.82
CA ALA A 93 11.24 -11.63 -12.81
C ALA A 93 11.53 -11.11 -14.23
N ASP A 94 11.90 -12.01 -15.12
CA ASP A 94 12.25 -11.72 -16.51
C ASP A 94 11.95 -12.93 -17.42
N LYS A 95 12.36 -12.82 -18.68
CA LYS A 95 12.16 -13.85 -19.70
C LYS A 95 13.08 -15.07 -19.55
N SER A 96 14.12 -15.01 -18.71
CA SER A 96 15.01 -16.15 -18.44
C SER A 96 14.31 -17.24 -17.65
N GLN A 97 13.23 -16.88 -16.94
CA GLN A 97 12.47 -17.78 -16.07
C GLN A 97 13.30 -18.42 -14.94
N GLU A 98 14.43 -17.81 -14.57
CA GLU A 98 15.33 -18.36 -13.54
C GLU A 98 14.86 -18.04 -12.11
N LYS A 99 14.11 -16.95 -11.92
CA LYS A 99 13.68 -16.49 -10.58
C LYS A 99 12.21 -16.11 -10.54
N LEU A 100 11.43 -16.78 -9.69
CA LEU A 100 10.09 -16.35 -9.30
C LEU A 100 10.17 -15.23 -8.26
N VAL A 101 9.37 -14.19 -8.45
CA VAL A 101 9.24 -13.07 -7.52
C VAL A 101 7.76 -12.83 -7.21
N LEU A 102 7.49 -12.35 -6.00
CA LEU A 102 6.15 -11.89 -5.64
C LEU A 102 5.80 -10.70 -6.53
N SER A 103 4.74 -10.85 -7.33
CA SER A 103 4.29 -9.83 -8.28
C SER A 103 3.07 -9.08 -7.79
N GLN A 104 2.21 -9.75 -7.02
CA GLN A 104 0.97 -9.18 -6.52
C GLN A 104 0.51 -9.91 -5.26
N ALA A 105 -0.17 -9.19 -4.38
CA ALA A 105 -0.97 -9.75 -3.31
C ALA A 105 -2.37 -9.13 -3.33
N THR A 106 -3.40 -9.91 -3.00
CA THR A 106 -4.79 -9.46 -2.94
C THR A 106 -5.36 -9.74 -1.56
N ALA A 107 -5.62 -8.70 -0.79
CA ALA A 107 -6.36 -8.79 0.46
C ALA A 107 -7.85 -8.79 0.19
N THR A 108 -8.56 -9.78 0.72
CA THR A 108 -10.03 -9.85 0.70
C THR A 108 -10.54 -9.58 2.11
N PHE A 109 -11.46 -8.62 2.27
CA PHE A 109 -12.01 -8.27 3.57
C PHE A 109 -13.35 -8.96 3.84
N LYS A 110 -13.65 -9.24 5.12
CA LYS A 110 -14.79 -10.07 5.57
C LYS A 110 -16.15 -9.52 5.14
N THR A 111 -16.36 -8.19 5.16
CA THR A 111 -17.48 -7.47 4.51
C THR A 111 -17.46 -6.00 4.93
N MET A 112 -17.56 -5.05 3.99
CA MET A 112 -18.12 -3.72 4.32
C MET A 112 -19.65 -3.80 4.24
N LYS A 113 -20.35 -3.08 5.11
CA LYS A 113 -21.81 -3.17 5.36
C LYS A 113 -22.71 -2.98 4.14
N ASP A 114 -22.18 -2.64 2.97
CA ASP A 114 -22.96 -2.46 1.74
C ASP A 114 -22.54 -3.49 0.70
N ASN A 115 -23.47 -4.42 0.44
CA ASN A 115 -23.43 -5.59 -0.45
C ASN A 115 -23.14 -5.29 -1.95
N ARG A 116 -22.36 -4.27 -2.29
CA ARG A 116 -22.21 -3.77 -3.67
C ARG A 116 -20.86 -4.03 -4.32
N LYS A 117 -19.78 -4.36 -3.60
CA LYS A 117 -18.53 -4.82 -4.21
C LYS A 117 -17.80 -5.80 -3.29
N ARG A 118 -17.18 -6.83 -3.87
CA ARG A 118 -16.13 -7.57 -3.17
C ARG A 118 -15.00 -6.58 -2.94
N ASP A 119 -14.79 -6.18 -1.70
CA ASP A 119 -13.72 -5.24 -1.36
C ASP A 119 -12.43 -6.01 -1.26
N THR A 120 -11.73 -6.05 -2.40
CA THR A 120 -10.36 -6.55 -2.47
C THR A 120 -9.42 -5.37 -2.60
N LEU A 121 -8.35 -5.38 -1.80
CA LEU A 121 -7.23 -4.46 -2.01
C LEU A 121 -6.11 -5.22 -2.70
N VAL A 122 -5.67 -4.71 -3.84
CA VAL A 122 -4.62 -5.33 -4.66
C VAL A 122 -3.33 -4.54 -4.47
N PHE A 123 -2.32 -5.18 -3.91
CA PHE A 123 -0.96 -4.67 -3.81
C PHE A 123 -0.13 -5.23 -4.96
N LYS A 124 0.56 -4.38 -5.69
CA LYS A 124 1.43 -4.79 -6.79
C LYS A 124 2.87 -4.49 -6.48
N ARG A 125 3.75 -5.38 -6.95
CA ARG A 125 5.17 -5.11 -7.04
C ARG A 125 5.38 -3.94 -8.00
N PRO A 126 6.02 -2.83 -7.59
CA PRO A 126 6.40 -1.78 -8.51
C PRO A 126 7.30 -2.30 -9.64
N LEU A 127 7.02 -1.84 -10.86
CA LEU A 127 7.92 -2.04 -11.98
C LEU A 127 9.09 -1.05 -11.92
N PRO A 128 10.23 -1.33 -12.58
CA PRO A 128 11.36 -0.40 -12.59
C PRO A 128 11.03 1.01 -13.12
N ALA A 129 10.05 1.12 -14.03
CA ALA A 129 9.61 2.39 -14.60
C ALA A 129 8.65 3.19 -13.68
N GLU A 130 8.19 2.58 -12.59
CA GLU A 130 7.18 3.12 -11.69
C GLU A 130 7.81 3.81 -10.47
N GLU A 131 9.15 3.87 -10.35
CA GLU A 131 9.87 4.55 -9.25
C GLU A 131 9.33 4.19 -7.83
N GLY A 132 8.71 3.02 -7.68
CA GLY A 132 8.13 2.57 -6.42
C GLY A 132 9.11 1.75 -5.56
N ASP A 133 8.69 1.48 -4.33
CA ASP A 133 9.49 0.76 -3.36
C ASP A 133 9.19 -0.74 -3.39
N VAL A 134 10.05 -1.50 -4.09
CA VAL A 134 9.93 -2.95 -4.22
C VAL A 134 10.23 -3.67 -2.90
N GLU A 135 11.21 -3.18 -2.13
CA GLU A 135 11.59 -3.79 -0.86
C GLU A 135 10.49 -3.57 0.19
N GLY A 136 9.96 -2.35 0.27
CA GLY A 136 8.80 -2.04 1.09
C GLY A 136 7.58 -2.87 0.74
N PHE A 137 7.33 -3.13 -0.55
CA PHE A 137 6.25 -4.01 -1.00
C PHE A 137 6.45 -5.44 -0.48
N GLU A 138 7.64 -6.03 -0.67
CA GLU A 138 7.94 -7.39 -0.21
C GLU A 138 7.81 -7.49 1.32
N GLN A 139 8.33 -6.50 2.04
CA GLN A 139 8.23 -6.44 3.50
C GLN A 139 6.77 -6.33 3.96
N LEU A 140 5.98 -5.46 3.33
CA LEU A 140 4.57 -5.28 3.70
C LEU A 140 3.78 -6.58 3.51
N ILE A 141 3.96 -7.28 2.38
CA ILE A 141 3.23 -8.53 2.13
C ILE A 141 3.68 -9.68 3.03
N ALA A 142 4.96 -9.72 3.42
CA ALA A 142 5.47 -10.70 4.38
C ALA A 142 4.87 -10.53 5.78
N LEU A 143 4.44 -9.31 6.14
CA LEU A 143 3.86 -9.01 7.46
C LEU A 143 2.33 -9.15 7.51
N LEU A 144 1.67 -9.33 6.36
CA LEU A 144 0.22 -9.53 6.22
C LEU A 144 -0.18 -11.02 6.27
N ASP A 145 0.42 -11.83 7.14
CA ASP A 145 0.08 -13.25 7.29
C ASP A 145 -1.21 -13.52 8.06
#